data_AF-A0A0Z8J916-F1
#
_entry.id   AF-A0A0Z8J916-F1
#
_cell.length_a   1.000
_cell.length_b   1.000
_cell.length_c   1.000
_cell.angle_alpha   90.00
_cell.angle_beta   90.00
_cell.angle_gamma   90.00
#
_symmetry.space_group_name_H-M   'P 1'
#
loop_
_entity.id
_entity.type
_entity.pdbx_description
1 polymer ?
#
loop_
_entity_poly.entity_id
_entity_poly.type
_entity_poly.pdbx_seq_one_letter_code
_entity_poly.pdbx_strand_id
1 'polypeptide(L)'
;MREQGVEKLAIFTREDDAANHLYQKWGGEIVCSDYLVVGAPQDVPTFRFGIDLERGRLSFSDMEGQPVPYYLREGVYVVSEEAGLDLFDIEDVYQELTYVVDLKEKS
;
A
#
# COMPACT_ATOMS: atom_id res chain seq x y z
N MET A 1 25.08 -5.30 19.47
CA MET A 1 23.62 -5.13 19.27
C MET A 1 22.94 -4.74 20.59
N ARG A 2 22.85 -5.63 21.60
CA ARG A 2 22.24 -5.28 22.90
C ARG A 2 23.01 -4.22 23.70
N GLU A 3 24.34 -4.27 23.69
CA GLU A 3 25.18 -3.24 24.33
C GLU A 3 25.10 -1.86 23.67
N GLN A 4 24.45 -1.75 22.49
CA GLN A 4 24.21 -0.49 21.78
C GLN A 4 22.74 -0.02 21.89
N GLY A 5 21.92 -0.67 22.73
CA GLY A 5 20.52 -0.29 22.91
C GLY A 5 19.59 -0.58 21.72
N VAL A 6 20.00 -1.46 20.79
CA VAL A 6 19.17 -1.82 19.64
C VAL A 6 18.04 -2.76 20.08
N GLU A 7 16.80 -2.27 20.01
CA GLU A 7 15.61 -2.99 20.49
C GLU A 7 14.98 -3.90 19.43
N LYS A 8 15.16 -3.58 18.14
CA LYS A 8 14.60 -4.35 17.01
C LYS A 8 15.56 -4.38 15.83
N LEU A 9 15.56 -5.49 15.11
CA LEU A 9 16.32 -5.69 13.87
C LEU A 9 15.35 -6.13 12.77
N ALA A 10 15.27 -5.34 11.70
CA ALA A 10 14.55 -5.71 10.48
C ALA A 10 15.55 -6.24 9.45
N ILE A 11 15.25 -7.39 8.86
CA ILE A 11 16.09 -8.04 7.86
C ILE A 11 15.30 -8.11 6.57
N PHE A 12 15.79 -7.44 5.53
CA PHE A 12 15.22 -7.47 4.19
C PHE A 12 16.05 -8.42 3.35
N THR A 13 15.43 -9.48 2.86
CA THR A 13 16.09 -10.51 2.07
C THR A 13 15.25 -10.83 0.85
N ARG A 14 15.91 -11.27 -0.22
CA ARG A 14 15.21 -11.85 -1.38
C ARG A 14 14.74 -13.25 -1.01
N GLU A 15 13.84 -13.80 -1.82
CA GLU A 15 13.39 -15.18 -1.70
C GLU A 15 14.56 -16.14 -1.97
N ASP A 16 15.26 -16.50 -0.91
CA ASP A 16 16.35 -17.46 -0.86
C ASP A 16 16.14 -18.36 0.35
N ASP A 17 15.90 -19.64 0.12
CA ASP A 17 15.54 -20.62 1.15
C ASP A 17 16.62 -20.76 2.23
N ALA A 18 17.90 -20.70 1.85
CA ALA A 18 19.01 -20.88 2.77
C ALA A 18 19.14 -19.66 3.71
N ALA A 19 18.99 -18.45 3.17
CA ALA A 19 18.99 -17.22 3.95
C ALA A 19 17.77 -17.13 4.87
N ASN A 20 16.57 -17.45 4.35
CA ASN A 20 15.32 -17.41 5.11
C ASN A 20 15.32 -18.40 6.27
N HIS A 21 15.78 -19.64 6.03
CA HIS A 21 15.87 -20.65 7.08
C HIS A 21 16.84 -20.23 8.20
N LEU A 22 17.96 -19.59 7.84
CA LEU A 22 18.91 -19.05 8.81
C LEU A 22 18.27 -17.98 9.71
N TYR A 23 17.53 -17.03 9.13
CA TYR A 23 16.90 -15.95 9.89
C TYR A 23 15.77 -16.46 10.80
N GLN A 24 14.99 -17.44 10.34
CA GLN A 24 13.99 -18.11 11.17
C GLN A 24 14.62 -18.82 12.37
N LYS A 25 15.76 -19.50 12.16
CA LYS A 25 16.50 -20.14 13.27
C LYS A 25 17.02 -19.14 14.30
N TRP A 26 17.25 -17.88 13.91
CA TRP A 26 17.63 -16.79 14.81
C TRP A 26 16.44 -16.13 15.52
N GLY A 27 15.22 -16.65 15.31
CA GLY A 27 13.98 -16.14 15.90
C GLY A 27 13.35 -15.01 15.08
N GLY A 28 13.75 -14.83 13.83
CA GLY A 28 13.10 -13.92 12.90
C GLY A 28 11.77 -14.47 12.41
N GLU A 29 10.74 -13.64 12.38
CA GLU A 29 9.43 -13.96 11.82
C GLU A 29 9.26 -13.21 10.50
N ILE A 30 8.76 -13.90 9.48
CA ILE A 30 8.39 -13.25 8.22
C ILE A 30 7.08 -12.50 8.48
N VAL A 31 7.14 -11.17 8.43
CA VAL A 31 5.97 -10.31 8.69
C VAL A 31 5.39 -9.69 7.41
N CYS A 32 6.16 -9.63 6.32
CA CYS A 32 5.72 -9.21 5.00
C CYS A 32 6.56 -9.86 3.89
N SER A 33 6.01 -9.92 2.68
CA SER A 33 6.69 -10.36 1.46
C SER A 33 6.29 -9.44 0.32
N ASP A 34 7.25 -8.75 -0.28
CA ASP A 34 7.04 -7.71 -1.29
C ASP A 34 7.76 -8.06 -2.60
N TYR A 35 7.19 -7.66 -3.75
CA TYR A 35 7.83 -7.83 -5.05
C TYR A 35 8.65 -6.60 -5.43
N LEU A 36 9.96 -6.77 -5.65
CA LEU A 36 10.83 -5.70 -6.14
C LEU A 36 10.89 -5.74 -7.67
N VAL A 37 10.17 -4.83 -8.32
CA VAL A 37 10.15 -4.69 -9.78
C VAL A 37 11.23 -3.69 -10.23
N VAL A 38 12.09 -4.11 -11.17
CA VAL A 38 13.09 -3.23 -11.80
C VAL A 38 12.68 -3.00 -13.26
N GLY A 39 11.99 -1.88 -13.52
CA GLY A 39 11.49 -1.48 -14.84
C GLY A 39 10.80 -0.10 -14.83
N ALA A 40 10.42 0.42 -16.00
CA ALA A 40 9.65 1.66 -16.12
C ALA A 40 8.14 1.35 -16.26
N PRO A 41 7.25 2.02 -15.49
CA PRO A 41 5.82 1.94 -15.75
C PRO A 41 5.51 2.62 -17.08
N GLN A 42 4.54 2.08 -17.83
CA GLN A 42 4.28 2.53 -19.20
C GLN A 42 3.57 3.90 -19.28
N ASP A 43 2.85 4.33 -18.24
CA ASP A 43 2.27 5.68 -18.08
C ASP A 43 1.83 5.91 -16.62
N VAL A 44 2.00 7.12 -16.06
CA VAL A 44 1.43 7.46 -14.73
C VAL A 44 0.89 8.90 -14.72
N PRO A 45 -0.43 9.13 -14.65
CA PRO A 45 -1.01 10.46 -14.43
C PRO A 45 -0.76 10.95 -12.99
N THR A 46 -0.47 12.24 -12.81
CA THR A 46 -0.25 12.84 -11.49
C THR A 46 -1.57 13.19 -10.81
N PHE A 47 -1.84 12.60 -9.65
CA PHE A 47 -3.01 12.89 -8.80
C PHE A 47 -2.58 13.18 -7.37
N ARG A 48 -3.43 13.86 -6.60
CA ARG A 48 -3.28 14.04 -5.15
C ARG A 48 -4.19 13.06 -4.43
N PHE A 49 -3.60 12.35 -3.47
CA PHE A 49 -4.24 11.34 -2.63
C PHE A 49 -4.57 11.91 -1.25
N GLY A 50 -5.76 11.59 -0.74
CA GLY A 50 -6.17 11.87 0.62
C GLY A 50 -7.07 10.77 1.19
N ILE A 51 -7.25 10.80 2.51
CA ILE A 51 -8.20 9.93 3.22
C ILE A 51 -9.27 10.84 3.82
N ASP A 52 -10.52 10.63 3.41
CA ASP A 52 -11.69 11.26 4.00
C ASP A 52 -12.24 10.34 5.09
N LEU A 53 -11.80 10.59 6.33
CA LEU A 53 -12.20 9.81 7.50
C LEU A 53 -13.68 10.02 7.87
N GLU A 54 -14.26 11.18 7.55
CA GLU A 54 -15.68 11.44 7.84
C GLU A 54 -16.58 10.59 6.94
N ARG A 55 -16.20 10.44 5.68
CA ARG A 55 -16.93 9.63 4.69
C ARG A 55 -16.43 8.19 4.58
N GLY A 56 -15.38 7.84 5.31
CA GLY A 56 -14.81 6.49 5.34
C GLY A 56 -14.27 6.03 3.98
N ARG A 57 -13.65 6.92 3.20
CA ARG A 57 -13.21 6.63 1.83
C ARG A 57 -11.94 7.36 1.43
N LEU A 58 -11.36 6.95 0.32
CA LEU A 58 -10.27 7.68 -0.32
C LEU A 58 -10.80 8.93 -1.05
N SER A 59 -10.01 9.99 -1.06
CA SER A 59 -10.27 11.19 -1.85
C SER A 59 -9.15 11.41 -2.86
N PHE A 60 -9.55 11.73 -4.09
CA PHE A 60 -8.64 11.97 -5.19
C PHE A 60 -8.91 13.35 -5.75
N SER A 61 -7.84 14.08 -6.05
CA SER A 61 -7.94 15.36 -6.76
C SER A 61 -6.86 15.50 -7.81
N ASP A 62 -7.15 16.27 -8.84
CA ASP A 62 -6.15 16.69 -9.79
C ASP A 62 -5.19 17.73 -9.17
N MET A 63 -4.27 18.25 -9.98
CA MET A 63 -3.29 19.24 -9.54
C MET A 63 -3.90 20.62 -9.26
N GLU A 64 -5.09 20.90 -9.79
CA GLU A 64 -5.87 22.11 -9.53
C GLU A 64 -6.74 21.97 -8.26
N GLY A 65 -6.79 20.77 -7.68
CA GLY A 65 -7.57 20.45 -6.49
C GLY A 65 -9.02 20.09 -6.80
N GLN A 66 -9.38 19.86 -8.07
CA GLN A 66 -10.70 19.39 -8.43
C GLN A 66 -10.83 17.90 -8.12
N PRO A 67 -11.96 17.45 -7.56
CA PRO A 67 -12.16 16.04 -7.25
C PRO A 67 -12.18 15.21 -8.52
N VAL A 68 -11.50 14.06 -8.49
CA VAL A 68 -11.53 13.07 -9.57
C VAL A 68 -12.17 11.76 -9.06
N PRO A 69 -12.97 11.07 -9.87
CA PRO A 69 -13.74 9.90 -9.42
C PRO A 69 -12.89 8.63 -9.24
N TYR A 70 -11.70 8.59 -9.85
CA TYR A 70 -10.80 7.44 -9.81
C TYR A 70 -9.34 7.85 -10.06
N TYR A 71 -8.40 6.93 -9.80
CA TYR A 71 -7.01 7.05 -10.26
C TYR A 71 -6.47 5.70 -10.74
N LEU A 72 -5.42 5.73 -11.57
CA LEU A 72 -4.73 4.54 -12.06
C LEU A 72 -3.56 4.18 -11.13
N ARG A 73 -3.59 2.97 -10.56
CA ARG A 73 -2.52 2.38 -9.74
C ARG A 73 -2.08 1.07 -10.39
N GLU A 74 -0.89 1.05 -10.96
CA GLU A 74 -0.27 -0.19 -11.46
C GLU A 74 -1.17 -0.99 -12.43
N GLY A 75 -1.90 -0.29 -13.31
CA GLY A 75 -2.80 -0.93 -14.28
C GLY A 75 -4.23 -1.18 -13.76
N VAL A 76 -4.51 -0.88 -12.49
CA VAL A 76 -5.84 -1.02 -11.87
C VAL A 76 -6.42 0.36 -11.57
N TYR A 77 -7.69 0.57 -11.92
CA TYR A 77 -8.41 1.78 -11.53
C TYR A 77 -8.96 1.62 -10.12
N VAL A 78 -8.59 2.54 -9.23
CA VAL A 78 -9.14 2.63 -7.88
C VAL A 78 -10.25 3.66 -7.88
N VAL A 79 -11.46 3.22 -7.54
CA VAL A 79 -12.67 4.04 -7.46
C VAL A 79 -13.10 4.10 -5.99
N SER A 80 -13.30 5.29 -5.45
CA SER A 80 -13.64 5.46 -4.02
C SER A 80 -15.14 5.64 -3.76
N GLU A 81 -15.94 5.80 -4.82
CA GLU A 81 -17.40 5.93 -4.76
C GLU A 81 -18.04 4.94 -5.73
N GLU A 82 -19.09 4.24 -5.29
CA GLU A 82 -19.80 3.25 -6.12
C GLU A 82 -20.34 3.86 -7.43
N ALA A 83 -20.82 5.10 -7.39
CA ALA A 83 -21.29 5.81 -8.59
C ALA A 83 -20.19 6.03 -9.64
N GLY A 84 -18.90 5.99 -9.26
CA GLY A 84 -17.80 6.06 -10.20
C GLY A 84 -17.61 4.80 -11.03
N LEU A 85 -18.21 3.67 -10.63
CA LEU A 85 -18.18 2.41 -11.38
C LEU A 85 -18.90 2.53 -12.74
N ASP A 86 -19.91 3.40 -12.84
CA ASP A 86 -20.66 3.67 -14.08
C ASP A 86 -19.79 4.27 -15.20
N LEU A 87 -18.56 4.70 -14.88
CA LEU A 87 -17.59 5.22 -15.85
C LEU A 87 -16.82 4.12 -16.59
N PHE A 88 -16.99 2.85 -16.20
CA PHE A 88 -16.20 1.72 -16.70
C PHE A 88 -17.08 0.67 -17.35
N ASP A 89 -16.55 0.03 -18.39
CA ASP A 89 -17.04 -1.27 -18.86
C ASP A 89 -16.28 -2.35 -18.07
N ILE A 90 -16.92 -2.92 -17.05
CA ILE A 90 -16.24 -3.68 -16.00
C ILE A 90 -16.14 -5.16 -16.38
N GLU A 91 -14.91 -5.66 -16.52
CA GLU A 91 -14.64 -7.09 -16.66
C GLU A 91 -14.63 -7.82 -15.31
N ASP A 92 -13.97 -7.24 -14.29
CA ASP A 92 -13.90 -7.74 -12.92
C ASP A 92 -13.81 -6.57 -11.92
N VAL A 93 -14.38 -6.74 -10.72
CA VAL A 93 -14.33 -5.75 -9.63
C VAL A 93 -13.98 -6.41 -8.29
N TYR A 94 -13.03 -5.81 -7.57
CA TYR A 94 -12.59 -6.26 -6.26
C TYR A 94 -12.73 -5.11 -5.25
N GLN A 95 -13.27 -5.42 -4.08
CA GLN A 95 -13.37 -4.44 -3.01
C GLN A 95 -12.04 -4.38 -2.23
N GLU A 96 -11.44 -3.19 -2.19
CA GLU A 96 -10.26 -2.91 -1.37
C GLU A 96 -10.67 -2.30 -0.03
N LEU A 97 -10.09 -2.80 1.07
CA LEU A 97 -10.32 -2.27 2.41
C LEU A 97 -9.08 -1.50 2.86
N THR A 98 -9.25 -0.22 3.19
CA THR A 98 -8.19 0.63 3.73
C THR A 98 -8.36 0.78 5.24
N TYR A 99 -7.31 0.47 6.00
CA TYR A 99 -7.28 0.63 7.46
C TYR A 99 -6.38 1.81 7.83
N VAL A 100 -6.87 2.65 8.74
CA VAL A 100 -6.08 3.73 9.34
C VAL A 100 -5.95 3.44 10.82
N VAL A 101 -4.73 3.43 11.33
CA VAL A 101 -4.43 3.24 12.76
C VAL A 101 -3.82 4.53 13.29
N ASP A 102 -4.52 5.18 14.21
CA ASP A 102 -3.94 6.28 14.99
C ASP A 102 -2.93 5.72 15.98
N LEU A 103 -1.67 6.11 15.84
CA LEU A 103 -0.59 5.72 16.75
C LEU A 103 -0.56 6.54 18.05
N LYS A 104 -1.55 7.42 18.25
CA LYS A 104 -1.69 8.21 19.48
C LYS A 104 -2.57 7.48 20.48
N GLU A 105 -1.91 6.67 21.29
CA GLU A 105 -2.12 6.45 22.74
C GLU A 105 -1.64 5.04 23.08
N LYS A 106 -0.39 4.95 23.57
CA LYS A 106 -0.09 3.92 24.56
C LYS A 106 -0.22 4.59 25.92
N SER A 107 -1.34 4.30 26.59
CA SER A 107 -1.50 4.47 28.05
C SER A 107 -0.39 3.74 28.81
#